data_AF-A0A9D6DDR7-F1
#
_entry.id   AF-A0A9D6DDR7-F1
#
_cell.length_a   1.000
_cell.length_b   1.000
_cell.length_c   1.000
_cell.angle_alpha   90.00
_cell.angle_beta   90.00
_cell.angle_gamma   90.00
#
_symmetry.space_group_name_H-M   'P 1'
#
loop_
_entity.id
_entity.type
_entity.pdbx_description
1 polymer ?
#
loop_
_entity_poly.entity_id
_entity_poly.type
_entity_poly.pdbx_seq_one_letter_code
_entity_poly.pdbx_strand_id
1 'polypeptide(L)'
;LGHPMVEELKQHLIAFQNGDEAAGADFCATAVRYAEFEWQHLRTEEDALIPIAERVLTDEDWTTIHAAFRANDNPLFGIKPKDEADALYQRILDLAPAPIGAGGERS
;
A
#
# COMPACT_ATOMS: atom_id res chain seq x y z
N LEU A 1 9.66 5.30 8.59
CA LEU A 1 9.27 6.54 7.86
C LEU A 1 7.86 6.44 7.26
N GLY A 2 7.40 5.26 6.80
CA GLY A 2 6.03 5.07 6.29
C GLY A 2 4.89 5.24 7.31
N HIS A 3 5.02 4.75 8.56
CA HIS A 3 3.95 4.85 9.57
C HIS A 3 3.49 6.30 9.86
N PRO A 4 4.38 7.29 10.05
CA PRO A 4 3.98 8.70 10.12
C PRO A 4 3.19 9.22 8.92
N MET A 5 3.51 8.78 7.70
CA MET A 5 2.85 9.26 6.48
C MET A 5 1.43 8.70 6.32
N VAL A 6 1.19 7.46 6.77
CA VAL A 6 -0.16 6.88 6.81
C VAL A 6 -1.07 7.66 7.76
N GLU A 7 -0.54 8.11 8.90
CA GLU A 7 -1.31 8.96 9.82
C GLU A 7 -1.58 10.36 9.24
N GLU A 8 -0.62 10.94 8.51
CA GLU A 8 -0.80 12.20 7.79
C GLU A 8 -1.89 12.08 6.70
N LEU A 9 -1.90 10.98 5.94
CA LEU A 9 -2.98 10.69 4.97
C LEU A 9 -4.35 10.62 5.65
N LYS A 10 -4.46 9.95 6.80
CA LYS A 10 -5.72 9.89 7.56
C LYS A 10 -6.17 11.27 8.02
N GLN A 11 -5.24 12.10 8.49
CA GLN A 11 -5.54 13.46 8.92
C GLN A 11 -6.09 14.33 7.79
N HIS A 12 -5.44 14.30 6.61
CA HIS A 12 -5.94 15.04 5.44
C HIS A 12 -7.30 14.52 4.96
N LEU A 13 -7.52 13.21 5.00
CA LEU A 13 -8.82 12.63 4.64
C LEU A 13 -9.94 13.12 5.57
N ILE A 14 -9.69 13.16 6.88
CA ILE A 14 -10.64 13.68 7.88
C ILE A 14 -10.91 15.17 7.64
N ALA A 15 -9.87 15.97 7.38
CA ALA A 15 -10.03 17.40 7.10
C ALA A 15 -10.86 17.64 5.82
N PHE A 16 -10.61 16.87 4.77
CA PHE A 16 -11.39 16.92 3.53
C PHE A 16 -12.86 16.58 3.77
N GLN A 17 -13.15 15.53 4.56
CA GLN A 17 -14.52 15.16 4.93
C GLN A 17 -15.24 16.24 5.74
N ASN A 18 -14.50 17.07 6.47
CA ASN A 18 -15.03 18.21 7.23
C ASN A 18 -15.16 19.50 6.41
N GLY A 19 -14.86 19.46 5.10
CA GLY A 19 -15.05 20.58 4.18
C GLY A 19 -13.87 21.55 4.08
N ASP A 20 -12.67 21.15 4.52
CA ASP A 20 -11.45 21.92 4.27
C ASP A 20 -11.11 21.89 2.76
N GLU A 21 -11.08 23.08 2.14
CA GLU A 21 -10.84 23.25 0.71
C GLU A 21 -9.41 22.84 0.29
N ALA A 22 -8.42 22.94 1.18
CA ALA A 22 -7.03 22.60 0.88
C ALA A 22 -6.73 21.11 1.08
N ALA A 23 -7.46 20.46 1.99
CA ALA A 23 -7.16 19.10 2.44
C ALA A 23 -7.19 18.05 1.32
N GLY A 24 -7.98 18.26 0.26
CA GLY A 24 -7.97 17.36 -0.91
C GLY A 24 -6.64 17.40 -1.67
N ALA A 25 -6.09 18.60 -1.89
CA ALA A 25 -4.79 18.77 -2.56
C ALA A 25 -3.65 18.23 -1.69
N ASP A 26 -3.71 18.48 -0.38
CA ASP A 26 -2.72 17.98 0.57
C ASP A 26 -2.74 16.45 0.65
N PHE A 27 -3.93 15.83 0.69
CA PHE A 27 -4.07 14.37 0.64
C PHE A 27 -3.40 13.79 -0.61
N CYS A 28 -3.67 14.35 -1.80
CA CYS A 28 -3.06 13.89 -3.05
C CYS A 28 -1.53 14.05 -3.03
N ALA A 29 -1.02 15.19 -2.56
CA ALA A 29 0.41 15.43 -2.48
C ALA A 29 1.10 14.44 -1.53
N THR A 30 0.50 14.17 -0.36
CA THR A 30 1.01 13.20 0.60
C THR A 30 0.93 11.77 0.04
N ALA A 31 -0.12 11.42 -0.71
CA ALA A 31 -0.27 10.11 -1.33
C ALA A 31 0.80 9.82 -2.38
N VAL A 32 1.17 10.81 -3.20
CA VAL A 32 2.28 10.70 -4.16
C VAL A 32 3.61 10.45 -3.43
N ARG A 33 3.91 11.25 -2.40
CA ARG A 33 5.14 11.06 -1.60
C ARG A 33 5.17 9.67 -0.95
N TYR A 34 4.04 9.20 -0.44
CA TYR A 34 3.93 7.88 0.16
C TYR A 34 4.20 6.77 -0.87
N ALA A 35 3.59 6.85 -2.05
CA ALA A 35 3.81 5.88 -3.12
C ALA A 35 5.28 5.84 -3.58
N GLU A 36 5.94 7.00 -3.72
CA GLU A 36 7.36 7.07 -4.04
C GLU A 36 8.24 6.45 -2.96
N PHE A 37 7.91 6.69 -1.69
CA PHE A 37 8.61 6.09 -0.55
C PHE A 37 8.49 4.55 -0.55
N GLU A 38 7.27 4.02 -0.70
CA GLU A 38 7.01 2.58 -0.76
C GLU A 38 7.70 1.94 -1.97
N TRP A 39 7.71 2.60 -3.12
CA TRP A 39 8.44 2.12 -4.30
C TRP A 39 9.94 2.00 -4.05
N GLN A 40 10.56 2.98 -3.41
CA GLN A 40 11.99 2.92 -3.04
C GLN A 40 12.28 1.82 -2.01
N HIS A 41 11.35 1.62 -1.07
CA HIS A 41 11.44 0.56 -0.07
C HIS A 41 11.41 -0.82 -0.74
N LEU A 42 10.37 -1.12 -1.52
CA LEU A 42 10.22 -2.38 -2.25
C LEU A 42 11.41 -2.66 -3.14
N ARG A 43 11.89 -1.65 -3.88
CA ARG A 43 13.07 -1.81 -4.73
C ARG A 43 14.31 -2.19 -3.92
N THR A 44 14.50 -1.63 -2.73
CA THR A 44 15.62 -2.01 -1.86
C THR A 44 15.49 -3.46 -1.40
N GLU A 45 14.27 -3.91 -1.13
CA GLU A 45 14.01 -5.30 -0.78
C GLU A 45 14.30 -6.24 -1.95
N GLU A 46 13.76 -5.95 -3.13
CA GLU A 46 13.86 -6.79 -4.34
C GLU A 46 15.28 -6.80 -4.94
N ASP A 47 15.93 -5.65 -5.07
CA ASP A 47 17.23 -5.54 -5.75
C ASP A 47 18.40 -5.95 -4.84
N ALA A 48 18.23 -5.90 -3.51
CA ALA A 48 19.32 -6.10 -2.57
C ALA A 48 19.01 -7.10 -1.46
N LEU A 49 17.95 -6.87 -0.67
CA LEU A 49 17.70 -7.67 0.54
C LEU A 49 17.38 -9.14 0.22
N ILE A 50 16.41 -9.37 -0.67
CA ILE A 50 15.93 -10.71 -1.04
C ILE A 50 17.06 -11.52 -1.70
N PRO A 51 17.81 -10.99 -2.69
CA PRO A 51 18.95 -11.71 -3.26
C PRO A 51 20.03 -12.06 -2.25
N ILE A 52 20.28 -11.19 -1.26
CA ILE A 52 21.20 -11.51 -0.17
C ILE A 52 20.63 -12.63 0.69
N ALA A 53 19.36 -12.54 1.10
CA ALA A 53 18.68 -13.53 1.90
C ALA A 53 18.72 -14.91 1.24
N GLU A 54 18.42 -15.02 -0.05
CA GLU A 54 18.49 -16.27 -0.83
C GLU A 54 19.88 -16.91 -0.82
N ARG A 55 20.94 -16.09 -0.77
CA ARG A 55 22.33 -16.59 -0.76
C ARG A 55 22.82 -17.01 0.62
N VAL A 56 22.33 -16.38 1.69
CA VAL A 56 22.92 -16.52 3.04
C VAL A 56 22.04 -17.27 4.03
N LEU A 57 20.73 -17.31 3.82
CA LEU A 57 19.80 -18.00 4.71
C LEU A 57 19.79 -19.50 4.42
N THR A 58 19.68 -20.27 5.50
CA THR A 58 19.55 -21.73 5.44
C THR A 58 18.08 -22.15 5.31
N ASP A 59 17.84 -23.42 4.98
CA ASP A 59 16.49 -23.99 4.93
C ASP A 59 15.76 -23.88 6.28
N GLU A 60 16.49 -23.94 7.40
CA GLU A 60 15.95 -23.77 8.74
C GLU A 60 15.49 -22.32 8.97
N ASP A 61 16.32 -21.34 8.57
CA ASP A 61 15.95 -19.92 8.64
C ASP A 61 14.68 -19.63 7.84
N TRP A 62 14.60 -20.14 6.61
CA TRP A 62 13.41 -20.00 5.77
C TRP A 62 12.17 -20.65 6.40
N THR A 63 12.33 -21.82 7.04
CA THR A 63 11.23 -22.48 7.75
C THR A 63 10.70 -21.60 8.89
N THR A 64 11.60 -21.01 9.70
CA THR A 64 11.23 -20.08 10.77
C THR A 64 10.56 -18.82 10.23
N ILE A 65 11.10 -18.22 9.16
CA ILE A 65 10.54 -17.04 8.51
C ILE A 65 9.13 -17.34 8.00
N HIS A 66 8.92 -18.42 7.25
CA HIS A 66 7.60 -18.79 6.74
C HIS A 66 6.58 -19.04 7.85
N ALA A 67 6.99 -19.65 8.96
CA ALA A 67 6.13 -19.83 10.12
C ALA A 67 5.70 -18.49 10.73
N ALA A 68 6.64 -17.55 10.88
CA ALA A 68 6.35 -16.20 11.39
C ALA A 68 5.42 -15.42 10.46
N PHE A 69 5.63 -15.45 9.15
CA PHE A 69 4.75 -14.79 8.17
C PHE A 69 3.33 -15.39 8.17
N ARG A 70 3.20 -16.72 8.30
CA ARG A 70 1.88 -17.38 8.36
C ARG A 70 1.11 -17.06 9.65
N ALA A 71 1.83 -16.86 10.75
CA ALA A 71 1.23 -16.47 12.03
C ALA A 71 0.81 -15.00 12.08
N ASN A 72 1.30 -14.17 11.15
CA ASN A 72 0.94 -12.77 11.05
C ASN A 72 -0.37 -12.61 10.27
N ASP A 73 -1.47 -12.29 10.97
CA ASP A 73 -2.76 -11.98 10.35
C ASP A 73 -2.74 -10.54 9.81
N ASN A 74 -2.04 -10.34 8.70
CA ASN A 74 -2.00 -9.05 8.03
C ASN A 74 -3.28 -8.88 7.20
N PRO A 75 -4.09 -7.84 7.38
CA PRO A 75 -5.31 -7.63 6.58
C PRO A 75 -5.08 -7.68 5.05
N LEU A 76 -3.92 -7.23 4.56
CA LEU A 76 -3.59 -7.25 3.13
C LEU A 76 -3.05 -8.60 2.61
N PHE A 77 -2.52 -9.46 3.50
CA PHE A 77 -1.83 -10.71 3.14
C PHE A 77 -2.30 -11.96 3.93
N GLY A 78 -3.28 -11.79 4.81
CA GLY A 78 -3.85 -12.76 5.74
C GLY A 78 -5.22 -13.26 5.28
N ILE A 79 -6.00 -13.85 6.19
CA ILE A 79 -7.23 -14.59 5.82
C ILE A 79 -8.41 -13.63 5.56
N LYS A 80 -8.36 -12.37 6.04
CA LYS A 80 -9.28 -11.24 5.71
C LYS A 80 -8.58 -9.89 5.98
N PRO A 81 -8.94 -8.77 5.30
CA PRO A 81 -9.99 -8.57 4.31
C PRO A 81 -9.43 -8.54 2.88
N LYS A 82 -9.32 -9.72 2.27
CA LYS A 82 -9.09 -9.83 0.82
C LYS A 82 -10.26 -9.24 0.03
N ASP A 83 -11.49 -9.57 0.42
CA ASP A 83 -12.69 -9.15 -0.34
C ASP A 83 -12.97 -7.64 -0.29
N GLU A 84 -12.82 -6.99 0.87
CA GLU A 84 -13.04 -5.53 0.98
C GLU A 84 -11.92 -4.74 0.31
N ALA A 85 -10.67 -5.21 0.43
CA ALA A 85 -9.54 -4.62 -0.27
C ALA A 85 -9.67 -4.80 -1.79
N ASP A 86 -10.06 -5.99 -2.26
CA ASP A 86 -10.33 -6.27 -3.67
C ASP A 86 -11.47 -5.38 -4.20
N ALA A 87 -12.56 -5.24 -3.44
CA ALA A 87 -13.68 -4.37 -3.82
C ALA A 87 -13.27 -2.89 -3.90
N LEU A 88 -12.49 -2.42 -2.92
CA LEU A 88 -11.95 -1.06 -2.94
C LEU A 88 -10.99 -0.85 -4.12
N TYR A 89 -10.13 -1.82 -4.40
CA TYR A 89 -9.21 -1.79 -5.53
C TYR A 89 -9.96 -1.70 -6.86
N GLN A 90 -10.97 -2.55 -7.07
CA GLN A 90 -11.83 -2.47 -8.26
C GLN A 90 -12.52 -1.11 -8.36
N ARG A 91 -13.05 -0.60 -7.24
CA ARG A 91 -13.68 0.73 -7.22
C ARG A 91 -12.72 1.85 -7.62
N ILE A 92 -11.46 1.78 -7.19
CA ILE A 92 -10.42 2.74 -7.59
C ILE A 92 -10.16 2.64 -9.10
N LEU A 93 -10.03 1.43 -9.65
CA LEU A 93 -9.83 1.22 -11.09
C LEU A 93 -11.00 1.73 -11.94
N ASP A 94 -12.25 1.55 -11.48
CA ASP A 94 -13.43 2.06 -12.17
C ASP A 94 -13.47 3.60 -12.22
N LEU A 95 -12.96 4.25 -11.18
CA LEU A 95 -12.93 5.71 -11.06
C LEU A 95 -11.70 6.34 -11.75
N ALA A 96 -10.59 5.62 -11.83
CA ALA A 96 -9.36 6.13 -12.41
C ALA A 96 -9.49 6.33 -13.93
N PRO A 97 -8.98 7.44 -14.49
CA PRO A 97 -8.98 7.68 -15.92
C PRO A 97 -8.08 6.68 -16.66
N ALA A 98 -8.40 6.42 -17.93
CA ALA A 98 -7.49 5.70 -18.82
C ALA A 98 -6.12 6.41 -18.88
N PRO A 99 -5.00 5.66 -18.97
CA PRO A 99 -4.89 4.21 -19.14
C PRO A 99 -4.88 3.41 -17.83
N ILE A 100 -4.96 4.08 -16.67
CA ILE A 100 -4.83 3.45 -15.35
C ILE A 100 -6.09 2.64 -15.00
N GLY A 101 -7.25 3.16 -15.41
CA GLY A 101 -8.56 2.55 -15.16
C GLY A 101 -9.50 2.68 -16.35
N ALA A 102 -10.79 2.37 -16.15
CA ALA A 102 -11.79 2.42 -17.21
C ALA A 102 -12.21 3.84 -17.61
N GLY A 103 -11.86 4.85 -16.80
CA GLY A 103 -12.37 6.21 -16.91
C GLY A 103 -13.86 6.25 -16.61
N GLY A 104 -14.27 7.07 -15.66
CA GLY A 104 -15.69 7.31 -15.39
C GLY A 104 -16.39 7.98 -16.58
N GLU A 105 -16.66 7.25 -17.65
CA GLU A 105 -17.66 7.63 -18.65
C GLU A 105 -19.04 7.26 -18.11
N ARG A 106 -19.58 8.13 -17.25
CA ARG A 106 -21.04 8.30 -17.14
C ARG A 106 -21.34 9.79 -17.07
N SER A 107 -21.96 10.27 -18.16
CA SER A 107 -22.68 11.55 -18.24
C SER A 107 -23.67 11.73 -17.11
#